data_AF-A0A183DDW7-F1
#
_entry.id   AF-A0A183DDW7-F1
#
_cell.length_a   1.000
_cell.length_b   1.000
_cell.length_c   1.000
_cell.angle_alpha   90.00
_cell.angle_beta   90.00
_cell.angle_gamma   90.00
#
_symmetry.space_group_name_H-M   'P 1'
#
loop_
_entity.id
_entity.type
_entity.pdbx_description
1 polymer ?
#
loop_
_entity_poly.entity_id
_entity_poly.type
_entity_poly.pdbx_seq_one_letter_code
_entity_poly.pdbx_strand_id
1 'polypeptide(L)'
;LSTIGPDSLFRMILCKPPSERTLEELELVYEELLHVKALTHLSTMVKRELAAVVFFEQHQHAGHVLFRQGDEGNCWYVVLKGSVDVIIHGKVRQHSICKKNAILSPVTFIECY
;
A
#
# COMPACT_ATOMS: atom_id res chain seq x y z
N LEU A 1 16.02 25.30 0.80
CA LEU A 1 14.64 24.79 0.65
C LEU A 1 14.75 23.40 0.06
N SER A 2 14.80 22.38 0.91
CA SER A 2 15.01 20.99 0.52
C SER A 2 13.84 20.53 -0.35
N THR A 3 14.11 20.26 -1.61
CA THR A 3 13.19 19.63 -2.55
C THR A 3 12.94 18.20 -2.04
N ILE A 4 11.89 18.02 -1.25
CA ILE A 4 11.32 16.72 -0.93
C ILE A 4 10.92 16.11 -2.28
N GLY A 5 11.55 15.01 -2.69
CA GLY A 5 11.20 14.31 -3.93
C GLY A 5 9.75 13.83 -3.91
N PRO A 6 9.11 13.61 -5.08
CA PRO A 6 7.71 13.21 -5.19
C PRO A 6 7.38 11.97 -4.34
N ASP A 7 8.25 10.93 -4.37
CA ASP A 7 8.15 9.74 -3.51
C ASP A 7 8.07 10.08 -2.02
N SER A 8 8.85 11.05 -1.55
CA SER A 8 8.87 11.45 -0.14
C SER A 8 7.65 12.26 0.27
N LEU A 9 7.07 13.05 -0.63
CA LEU A 9 5.81 13.75 -0.36
C LEU A 9 4.64 12.78 -0.32
N PHE A 10 4.56 11.86 -1.28
CA PHE A 10 3.56 10.79 -1.30
C PHE A 10 3.54 10.01 0.01
N ARG A 11 4.71 9.54 0.47
CA ARG A 11 4.85 8.82 1.75
C ARG A 11 4.43 9.67 2.94
N MET A 12 4.84 10.94 2.97
CA MET A 12 4.51 11.84 4.07
C MET A 12 2.99 12.05 4.19
N ILE A 13 2.27 12.16 3.07
CA ILE A 13 0.81 12.26 3.05
C ILE A 13 0.16 10.96 3.53
N LEU A 14 0.67 9.79 3.09
CA LEU A 14 0.10 8.50 3.46
C LEU A 14 0.32 8.11 4.93
N CYS A 15 1.29 8.73 5.61
CA CYS A 15 1.47 8.61 7.06
C CYS A 15 0.39 9.36 7.86
N LYS A 16 -0.36 10.29 7.25
CA LYS A 16 -1.48 10.97 7.91
C LYS A 16 -2.71 10.08 7.93
N PRO A 17 -3.56 10.17 8.98
CA PRO A 17 -4.90 9.62 8.95
C PRO A 17 -5.69 10.12 7.72
N PRO A 18 -6.49 9.27 7.06
CA PRO A 18 -7.28 9.69 5.90
C PRO A 18 -8.16 10.91 6.14
N SER A 19 -8.71 11.06 7.34
CA SER A 19 -9.54 12.20 7.75
C SER A 19 -8.78 13.52 7.88
N GLU A 20 -7.45 13.50 7.88
CA GLU A 20 -6.58 14.67 8.08
C GLU A 20 -5.90 15.13 6.77
N ARG A 21 -6.24 14.54 5.63
CA ARG A 21 -5.67 14.90 4.32
C ARG A 21 -6.46 16.04 3.68
N THR A 22 -5.75 17.03 3.13
CA THR A 22 -6.40 18.12 2.37
C THR A 22 -6.80 17.67 0.96
N LEU A 23 -7.63 18.46 0.27
CA LEU A 23 -8.05 18.16 -1.11
C LEU A 23 -6.85 18.09 -2.07
N GLU A 24 -5.87 18.98 -1.88
CA GLU A 24 -4.63 19.02 -2.66
C GLU A 24 -3.78 17.78 -2.40
N GLU A 25 -3.73 17.30 -1.16
CA GLU A 25 -3.01 16.08 -0.79
C GLU A 25 -3.66 14.83 -1.39
N LEU A 26 -5.00 14.79 -1.44
CA LEU A 26 -5.73 13.69 -2.09
C LEU A 26 -5.47 13.65 -3.60
N GLU A 27 -5.39 14.79 -4.27
CA GLU A 27 -5.07 14.83 -5.71
C GLU A 27 -3.64 14.36 -5.98
N LEU A 28 -2.67 14.76 -5.14
CA LEU A 28 -1.30 14.27 -5.23
C LEU A 28 -1.22 12.75 -5.05
N VAL A 29 -1.94 12.19 -4.06
CA VAL A 29 -2.01 10.73 -3.88
C VAL A 29 -2.62 10.08 -5.11
N TYR A 30 -3.72 10.61 -5.65
CA TYR A 30 -4.36 10.08 -6.85
C TYR A 30 -3.41 10.03 -8.06
N GLU A 31 -2.68 11.10 -8.33
CA GLU A 31 -1.71 11.17 -9.43
C GLU A 31 -0.59 10.13 -9.28
N GLU A 32 -0.11 9.90 -8.06
CA GLU A 32 0.86 8.83 -7.79
C GLU A 32 0.26 7.43 -8.00
N LEU A 33 -1.01 7.21 -7.61
CA LEU A 33 -1.71 5.93 -7.84
C LEU A 33 -1.86 5.58 -9.33
N LEU A 34 -1.81 6.55 -10.24
CA LEU A 34 -1.81 6.30 -11.69
C LEU A 34 -0.53 5.56 -12.14
N HIS A 35 0.58 5.78 -11.46
CA HIS A 35 1.89 5.24 -11.79
C HIS A 35 2.20 3.91 -11.11
N VAL A 36 1.40 3.52 -10.09
CA VAL A 36 1.55 2.24 -9.40
C VAL A 36 1.14 1.07 -10.32
N LYS A 37 2.13 0.30 -10.78
CA LYS A 37 1.95 -0.85 -11.70
C LYS A 37 0.86 -1.84 -11.23
N ALA A 38 0.82 -2.11 -9.92
CA ALA A 38 -0.15 -3.02 -9.30
C ALA A 38 -1.61 -2.55 -9.43
N LEU A 39 -1.84 -1.27 -9.67
CA LEU A 39 -3.17 -0.63 -9.72
C LEU A 39 -3.56 -0.20 -11.14
N THR A 40 -2.72 -0.45 -12.14
CA THR A 40 -2.95 -0.01 -13.54
C THR A 40 -4.30 -0.44 -14.09
N HIS A 41 -4.75 -1.66 -13.74
CA HIS A 41 -6.03 -2.22 -14.17
C HIS A 41 -7.27 -1.63 -13.48
N LEU A 42 -7.12 -0.86 -12.40
CA LEU A 42 -8.26 -0.23 -11.71
C LEU A 42 -8.74 1.00 -12.48
N SER A 43 -10.04 1.28 -12.44
CA SER A 43 -10.59 2.50 -13.07
C SER A 43 -10.09 3.76 -12.35
N THR A 44 -10.15 4.90 -13.04
CA THR A 44 -9.81 6.22 -12.45
C THR A 44 -10.69 6.54 -11.25
N MET A 45 -11.98 6.18 -11.30
CA MET A 45 -12.91 6.34 -10.19
C MET A 45 -12.46 5.54 -8.95
N VAL A 46 -12.12 4.26 -9.13
CA VAL A 46 -11.61 3.42 -8.02
C VAL A 46 -10.31 3.97 -7.46
N LYS A 47 -9.40 4.48 -8.32
CA LYS A 47 -8.17 5.11 -7.85
C LYS A 47 -8.42 6.38 -7.02
N ARG A 48 -9.43 7.20 -7.37
CA ARG A 48 -9.83 8.37 -6.58
C ARG A 48 -10.40 7.97 -5.22
N GLU A 49 -11.24 6.95 -5.18
CA GLU A 49 -11.75 6.39 -3.92
C GLU A 49 -10.61 5.83 -3.06
N LEU A 50 -9.66 5.12 -3.68
CA LEU A 50 -8.47 4.61 -3.00
C LEU A 50 -7.62 5.73 -2.40
N ALA A 51 -7.40 6.83 -3.11
CA ALA A 51 -6.60 7.96 -2.60
C ALA A 51 -7.12 8.48 -1.24
N ALA A 52 -8.44 8.43 -1.03
CA ALA A 52 -9.09 8.84 0.20
C ALA A 52 -8.99 7.83 1.34
N VAL A 53 -8.54 6.59 1.12
CA VAL A 53 -8.55 5.52 2.15
C VAL A 53 -7.24 4.74 2.26
N VAL A 54 -6.26 4.95 1.38
CA VAL A 54 -4.98 4.24 1.42
C VAL A 54 -4.14 4.63 2.64
N PHE A 55 -3.35 3.69 3.13
CA PHE A 55 -2.39 3.89 4.24
C PHE A 55 -0.99 3.48 3.81
N PHE A 56 0.03 3.95 4.54
CA PHE A 56 1.41 3.53 4.37
C PHE A 56 1.97 2.94 5.66
N GLU A 57 2.62 1.79 5.55
CA GLU A 57 3.36 1.15 6.63
C GLU A 57 4.80 0.85 6.20
N GLN A 58 5.74 0.98 7.13
CA GLN A 58 7.15 0.65 6.89
C GLN A 58 7.58 -0.46 7.84
N HIS A 59 8.08 -1.56 7.28
CA HIS A 59 8.65 -2.67 8.02
C HIS A 59 10.17 -2.66 7.86
N GLN A 60 10.86 -2.21 8.91
CA GLN A 60 12.31 -2.01 8.90
C GLN A 60 13.12 -3.30 9.12
N HIS A 61 12.47 -4.39 9.53
CA HIS A 61 13.14 -5.63 9.90
C HIS A 61 12.62 -6.80 9.07
N ALA A 62 13.53 -7.56 8.47
CA ALA A 62 13.22 -8.83 7.83
C ALA A 62 12.57 -9.81 8.82
N GLY A 63 11.66 -10.65 8.31
CA GLY A 63 10.92 -11.63 9.13
C GLY A 63 9.68 -11.07 9.82
N HIS A 64 9.33 -9.80 9.63
CA HIS A 64 8.04 -9.27 10.08
C HIS A 64 6.88 -10.00 9.39
N VAL A 65 6.02 -10.64 10.18
CA VAL A 65 4.86 -11.37 9.66
C VAL A 65 3.70 -10.40 9.48
N LEU A 66 3.34 -10.10 8.23
CA LEU A 66 2.18 -9.25 7.91
C LEU A 66 0.86 -9.93 8.31
N PHE A 67 0.75 -11.23 8.04
CA PHE A 67 -0.40 -12.03 8.44
C PHE A 67 -0.11 -13.53 8.37
N ARG A 68 -0.98 -14.32 9.01
CA ARG A 68 -0.95 -15.79 9.01
C ARG A 68 -2.14 -16.36 8.26
N GLN A 69 -1.98 -17.60 7.78
CA GLN A 69 -3.09 -18.35 7.20
C GLN A 69 -4.18 -18.57 8.25
N GLY A 70 -5.43 -18.26 7.89
CA GLY A 70 -6.57 -18.33 8.80
C GLY A 70 -6.91 -17.01 9.50
N ASP A 71 -6.04 -15.98 9.39
CA ASP A 71 -6.38 -14.64 9.85
C ASP A 71 -7.55 -14.07 9.05
N GLU A 72 -8.40 -13.31 9.73
CA GLU A 72 -9.48 -12.58 9.09
C GLU A 72 -8.92 -11.61 8.03
N GLY A 73 -9.61 -11.57 6.88
CA GLY A 73 -9.23 -10.74 5.76
C GLY A 73 -9.80 -9.34 5.88
N ASN A 74 -8.98 -8.38 6.32
CA ASN A 74 -9.41 -7.00 6.55
C ASN A 74 -8.58 -5.95 5.80
N CYS A 75 -7.63 -6.33 4.94
CA CYS A 75 -6.74 -5.40 4.22
C CYS A 75 -6.09 -6.04 2.97
N TRP A 76 -5.70 -5.18 2.02
CA TRP A 76 -4.87 -5.54 0.87
C TRP A 76 -3.49 -4.88 1.00
N TYR A 77 -2.42 -5.59 0.61
CA TYR A 77 -1.06 -5.06 0.67
C TYR A 77 -0.44 -4.92 -0.72
N VAL A 78 0.12 -3.75 -0.99
CA VAL A 78 0.93 -3.48 -2.19
C VAL A 78 2.35 -3.13 -1.75
N VAL A 79 3.33 -3.92 -2.20
CA VAL A 79 4.75 -3.67 -1.88
C VAL A 79 5.29 -2.60 -2.82
N LEU A 80 5.63 -1.43 -2.27
CA LEU A 80 6.27 -0.35 -3.04
C LEU A 80 7.77 -0.59 -3.20
N LYS A 81 8.41 -1.14 -2.16
CA LYS A 81 9.84 -1.45 -2.12
C LYS A 81 10.11 -2.70 -1.31
N GLY A 82 11.07 -3.50 -1.77
CA GLY A 82 11.40 -4.79 -1.20
C GLY A 82 10.55 -5.93 -1.74
N SER A 83 10.47 -7.01 -0.97
CA SER A 83 9.73 -8.22 -1.31
C SER A 83 9.18 -8.86 -0.05
N VAL A 84 8.08 -9.61 -0.19
CA VAL A 84 7.54 -10.43 0.89
C VAL A 84 7.62 -11.90 0.54
N ASP A 85 7.86 -12.73 1.55
CA ASP A 85 7.81 -14.18 1.44
C ASP A 85 6.41 -14.70 1.76
N VAL A 86 5.83 -15.44 0.83
CA VAL A 86 4.56 -16.14 1.01
C VAL A 86 4.87 -17.62 1.26
N ILE A 87 4.53 -18.09 2.46
CA ILE A 87 4.80 -19.46 2.91
C ILE A 87 3.49 -20.24 2.92
N ILE A 88 3.35 -21.21 2.03
CA ILE A 88 2.19 -22.10 1.96
C ILE A 88 2.69 -23.55 2.03
N HIS A 89 2.23 -24.32 3.01
CA HIS A 89 2.67 -25.71 3.24
C HIS A 89 4.20 -25.86 3.29
N GLY A 90 4.91 -24.91 3.90
CA GLY A 90 6.38 -24.91 4.01
C GLY A 90 7.14 -24.54 2.73
N LYS A 91 6.45 -24.18 1.63
CA LYS A 91 7.07 -23.67 0.40
C LYS A 91 7.05 -22.15 0.39
N VAL A 92 8.21 -21.54 0.17
CA VAL A 92 8.38 -20.08 0.08
C VAL A 92 8.23 -19.60 -1.36
N ARG A 93 7.47 -18.53 -1.57
CA ARG A 93 7.38 -17.80 -2.86
C ARG A 93 7.41 -16.30 -2.61
N GLN A 94 8.30 -15.60 -3.30
CA GLN A 94 8.33 -14.14 -3.25
C GLN A 94 7.20 -13.51 -4.06
N HIS A 95 6.55 -12.50 -3.51
CA HIS A 95 5.49 -11.75 -4.18
C HIS A 95 5.62 -10.24 -3.94
N SER A 96 5.04 -9.44 -4.84
CA SER A 96 4.99 -7.97 -4.76
C SER A 96 3.60 -7.44 -4.38
N ILE A 97 2.58 -8.31 -4.36
CA ILE A 97 1.21 -7.99 -3.97
C ILE A 97 0.69 -9.15 -3.14
N CYS A 98 0.03 -8.85 -2.03
CA CYS A 98 -0.63 -9.85 -1.20
C CYS A 98 -2.07 -9.42 -0.92
N LYS A 99 -3.01 -10.34 -1.14
CA LYS A 99 -4.43 -10.13 -0.86
C LYS A 99 -4.85 -11.09 0.24
N LYS A 100 -5.37 -10.56 1.34
CA LYS A 100 -6.30 -11.34 2.16
C LYS A 100 -7.66 -11.28 1.47
N ASN A 101 -8.43 -12.36 1.49
CA ASN A 101 -9.78 -12.41 0.89
C ASN A 101 -10.68 -11.36 1.56
N ALA A 102 -10.79 -10.18 0.94
CA ALA A 102 -11.61 -9.07 1.39
C ALA A 102 -12.03 -8.26 0.17
N ILE A 103 -13.33 -8.05 -0.02
CA ILE A 103 -13.87 -7.38 -1.22
C ILE A 103 -13.86 -5.85 -1.06
N LEU A 104 -13.70 -5.32 0.17
CA LEU A 104 -13.90 -3.89 0.49
C LEU A 104 -12.94 -3.30 1.54
N SER A 105 -11.77 -3.89 1.75
CA SER A 105 -10.83 -3.39 2.77
C SER A 105 -9.87 -2.31 2.27
N PRO A 106 -9.37 -1.40 3.12
CA PRO A 106 -8.34 -0.42 2.75
C PRO A 106 -7.09 -1.07 2.15
N VAL A 107 -6.53 -0.43 1.13
CA VAL A 107 -5.25 -0.81 0.53
C VAL A 107 -4.13 -0.17 1.34
N THR A 108 -3.21 -0.99 1.83
CA THR A 108 -2.03 -0.57 2.57
C THR A 108 -0.79 -0.72 1.68
N PHE A 109 -0.08 0.37 1.48
CA PHE A 109 1.22 0.36 0.84
C PHE A 109 2.28 0.01 1.87
N ILE A 110 3.15 -0.93 1.52
CA ILE A 110 4.21 -1.38 2.41
C ILE A 110 5.59 -1.26 1.77
N GLU A 111 6.56 -0.93 2.61
CA GLU A 111 7.96 -1.15 2.32
C GLU A 111 8.56 -2.20 3.24
N CYS A 112 9.28 -3.13 2.64
CA CYS A 112 10.04 -4.16 3.32
C CYS A 112 11.52 -3.96 3.02
N TYR A 113 12.35 -3.98 4.07
CA TYR A 113 13.81 -3.88 3.98
C TYR A 113 14.46 -5.16 4.48
#